data_AF-A0A9Q9B8E5-F1
#
_entry.id   AF-A0A9Q9B8E5-F1
#
_cell.length_a   1.000
_cell.length_b   1.000
_cell.length_c   1.000
_cell.angle_alpha   90.00
_cell.angle_beta   90.00
_cell.angle_gamma   90.00
#
_symmetry.space_group_name_H-M   'P 1'
#
loop_
_entity.id
_entity.type
_entity.pdbx_description
1 polymer ?
#
loop_
_entity_poly.entity_id
_entity_poly.type
_entity_poly.pdbx_seq_one_letter_code
_entity_poly.pdbx_strand_id
1 'polypeptide(L)'
;MKKRFFYFFLLIVGLIVACRNEVNNPGKHTLFDENPVTIRWNSKKGSSIDSFQANVQVHSMNNRTDTHPKLQETYLLSIKTIGERILTRIDFPAEEKYDIAARSIITDGKEAIVFDPNTEVIEKRLMLADEIDSSLQFLQPETALSRINLKFIRSEASRLALDMQEDTETGLFVLNLPPALLSKNNYEKLISSRICFDMNSEILQEVENVYIQEDGTKITSKTNIVYEEKDGVPVKVGSFTEIDVQNPNKIEVVSDCTVIYDSADDVPEISAEKLAELQQNGEVIEKKDMIFGDPGDLSYKETVIELYEDIKINEADDSLFKLLL
;
A
#
# COMPACT_ATOMS: atom_id res chain seq x y z
N MET A 1 -16.32 -9.17 0.23
CA MET A 1 -15.26 -8.36 0.86
C MET A 1 -13.93 -8.47 0.11
N LYS A 2 -13.49 -9.66 -0.34
CA LYS A 2 -12.24 -9.89 -1.13
C LYS A 2 -12.19 -9.24 -2.55
N LYS A 3 -12.43 -7.93 -2.69
CA LYS A 3 -12.30 -7.18 -3.96
C LYS A 3 -11.88 -5.71 -3.75
N ARG A 4 -10.76 -5.51 -3.04
CA ARG A 4 -9.96 -4.27 -2.90
C ARG A 4 -8.51 -4.69 -2.59
N PHE A 5 -7.53 -3.83 -2.90
CA PHE A 5 -6.09 -4.01 -2.64
C PHE A 5 -5.29 -5.00 -3.53
N PHE A 6 -5.46 -4.86 -4.85
CA PHE A 6 -4.36 -4.71 -5.83
C PHE A 6 -3.41 -5.90 -6.19
N TYR A 7 -2.46 -5.76 -7.15
CA TYR A 7 -1.75 -6.89 -7.82
C TYR A 7 -0.32 -6.55 -8.29
N PHE A 8 0.78 -7.13 -7.76
CA PHE A 8 2.19 -7.19 -8.25
C PHE A 8 3.33 -6.14 -7.96
N PHE A 9 4.12 -5.71 -8.97
CA PHE A 9 5.60 -5.90 -9.12
C PHE A 9 6.54 -4.67 -9.36
N LEU A 10 7.82 -4.93 -9.71
CA LEU A 10 8.91 -3.97 -10.08
C LEU A 10 9.95 -4.60 -11.09
N LEU A 11 11.19 -4.09 -11.26
CA LEU A 11 12.23 -4.56 -12.23
C LEU A 11 13.59 -5.10 -11.65
N ILE A 12 14.76 -4.40 -11.75
CA ILE A 12 16.10 -4.97 -11.36
C ILE A 12 17.27 -3.94 -11.16
N VAL A 13 18.33 -4.33 -10.42
CA VAL A 13 19.50 -3.52 -9.94
C VAL A 13 20.59 -3.18 -11.00
N GLY A 14 21.25 -2.01 -10.87
CA GLY A 14 22.53 -1.68 -11.56
C GLY A 14 23.28 -0.45 -11.00
N LEU A 15 24.61 -0.56 -10.78
CA LEU A 15 25.45 0.43 -10.05
C LEU A 15 25.99 1.61 -10.89
N ILE A 16 25.84 2.84 -10.38
CA ILE A 16 26.80 3.96 -10.52
C ILE A 16 26.84 4.74 -9.20
N VAL A 17 28.04 5.03 -8.67
CA VAL A 17 28.22 5.88 -7.48
C VAL A 17 28.32 7.35 -7.89
N ALA A 18 27.19 8.04 -7.87
CA ALA A 18 27.15 9.42 -7.40
C ALA A 18 26.94 9.41 -5.86
N CYS A 19 27.09 10.56 -5.19
CA CYS A 19 26.53 10.72 -3.84
C CYS A 19 25.00 10.77 -3.97
N ARG A 20 24.35 9.61 -3.99
CA ARG A 20 22.92 9.53 -3.72
C ARG A 20 22.69 10.11 -2.32
N ASN A 21 21.70 10.97 -2.18
CA ASN A 21 21.10 11.16 -0.86
C ASN A 21 20.25 9.91 -0.64
N GLU A 22 20.77 8.94 0.11
CA GLU A 22 20.04 7.70 0.39
C GLU A 22 18.72 8.04 1.08
N VAL A 23 17.63 7.97 0.31
CA VAL A 23 16.30 8.26 0.80
C VAL A 23 15.97 7.20 1.84
N ASN A 24 15.70 7.65 3.06
CA ASN A 24 15.58 6.81 4.23
C ASN A 24 14.33 5.92 4.14
N ASN A 25 14.51 4.71 3.61
CA ASN A 25 13.50 3.67 3.41
C ASN A 25 13.66 2.56 4.49
N PRO A 26 13.32 2.81 5.78
CA PRO A 26 13.50 1.84 6.84
C PRO A 26 12.65 0.57 6.58
N GLY A 27 13.28 -0.60 6.71
CA GLY A 27 12.57 -1.89 6.62
C GLY A 27 12.07 -2.27 5.21
N LYS A 28 12.61 -1.67 4.14
CA LYS A 28 12.29 -2.01 2.74
C LYS A 28 12.25 -3.53 2.51
N HIS A 29 11.06 -4.04 2.14
CA HIS A 29 10.79 -5.48 1.98
C HIS A 29 11.58 -6.08 0.79
N THR A 30 12.00 -7.36 0.88
CA THR A 30 12.94 -7.98 -0.09
C THR A 30 12.48 -7.93 -1.55
N LEU A 31 11.17 -8.07 -1.80
CA LEU A 31 10.54 -7.87 -3.11
C LEU A 31 10.98 -6.58 -3.82
N PHE A 32 11.25 -5.48 -3.10
CA PHE A 32 11.72 -4.22 -3.69
C PHE A 32 13.21 -4.26 -4.12
N ASP A 33 13.97 -5.30 -3.81
CA ASP A 33 15.39 -5.50 -4.16
C ASP A 33 15.60 -6.66 -5.13
N GLU A 34 14.80 -7.72 -4.96
CA GLU A 34 14.48 -8.66 -6.05
C GLU A 34 13.97 -7.89 -7.27
N ASN A 35 13.29 -6.76 -7.04
CA ASN A 35 12.71 -5.91 -8.07
C ASN A 35 12.73 -4.40 -7.66
N PRO A 36 13.71 -3.58 -8.09
CA PRO A 36 13.65 -2.09 -8.11
C PRO A 36 13.26 -1.50 -9.50
N VAL A 37 13.04 -0.18 -9.65
CA VAL A 37 12.19 0.39 -10.73
C VAL A 37 12.89 0.84 -12.04
N THR A 38 12.11 1.02 -13.12
CA THR A 38 12.48 1.90 -14.26
C THR A 38 11.68 3.22 -14.22
N ILE A 39 12.37 4.36 -14.06
CA ILE A 39 11.75 5.71 -14.06
C ILE A 39 12.14 6.49 -15.33
N ARG A 40 11.13 6.83 -16.13
CA ARG A 40 11.19 7.79 -17.24
C ARG A 40 10.64 9.15 -16.81
N TRP A 41 11.29 10.24 -17.22
CA TRP A 41 10.88 11.61 -16.91
C TRP A 41 10.92 12.47 -18.18
N ASN A 42 9.79 13.07 -18.55
CA ASN A 42 9.72 14.03 -19.64
C ASN A 42 10.10 15.45 -19.15
N SER A 43 11.38 15.67 -18.86
CA SER A 43 11.89 16.90 -18.22
C SER A 43 11.71 18.17 -19.07
N LYS A 44 11.24 18.04 -20.32
CA LYS A 44 10.87 19.16 -21.20
C LYS A 44 9.53 19.80 -20.83
N LYS A 45 8.67 19.09 -20.10
CA LYS A 45 7.36 19.59 -19.64
C LYS A 45 7.44 20.25 -18.25
N GLY A 46 8.29 19.74 -17.36
CA GLY A 46 8.44 20.26 -16.00
C GLY A 46 9.50 19.50 -15.18
N SER A 47 10.04 20.16 -14.15
CA SER A 47 10.91 19.58 -13.12
C SER A 47 10.18 19.21 -11.82
N SER A 48 8.89 19.52 -11.74
CA SER A 48 7.90 18.97 -10.81
C SER A 48 7.29 17.68 -11.37
N ILE A 49 6.61 16.89 -10.53
CA ILE A 49 5.72 15.82 -10.99
C ILE A 49 4.32 16.42 -11.17
N ASP A 50 4.03 16.87 -12.39
CA ASP A 50 2.71 17.41 -12.78
C ASP A 50 1.77 16.27 -13.22
N SER A 51 2.36 15.13 -13.62
CA SER A 51 1.66 13.85 -13.73
C SER A 51 2.59 12.66 -13.49
N PHE A 52 2.00 11.59 -12.98
CA PHE A 52 2.65 10.34 -12.63
C PHE A 52 1.83 9.19 -13.22
N GLN A 53 2.46 8.29 -13.98
CA GLN A 53 1.86 7.02 -14.37
C GLN A 53 2.77 5.88 -13.99
N ALA A 54 2.19 4.76 -13.54
CA ALA A 54 2.89 3.51 -13.27
C ALA A 54 1.95 2.35 -13.57
N ASN A 55 2.49 1.21 -13.99
CA ASN A 55 1.73 -0.03 -13.80
C ASN A 55 1.67 -0.27 -12.27
N VAL A 56 0.49 -0.56 -11.69
CA VAL A 56 0.26 -0.74 -10.23
C VAL A 56 -0.48 -2.06 -9.97
N GLN A 57 0.16 -3.15 -9.56
CA GLN A 57 1.45 -3.42 -8.90
C GLN A 57 1.41 -3.32 -7.32
N VAL A 58 0.92 -4.40 -6.66
CA VAL A 58 0.79 -4.72 -5.18
C VAL A 58 0.68 -6.24 -4.82
N HIS A 59 1.50 -6.82 -3.92
CA HIS A 59 1.29 -8.18 -3.38
C HIS A 59 0.48 -8.22 -2.07
N SER A 60 -0.01 -9.40 -1.64
CA SER A 60 -0.41 -9.63 -0.23
C SER A 60 0.05 -10.97 0.35
N MET A 61 0.24 -11.04 1.66
CA MET A 61 0.65 -12.24 2.42
C MET A 61 -0.06 -12.28 3.77
N ASN A 62 -0.67 -13.40 4.15
CA ASN A 62 -1.19 -13.63 5.51
C ASN A 62 -0.30 -14.63 6.27
N ASN A 63 0.25 -14.22 7.41
CA ASN A 63 1.22 -15.04 8.16
C ASN A 63 0.65 -16.37 8.72
N ARG A 64 -0.68 -16.52 8.81
CA ARG A 64 -1.32 -17.77 9.25
C ARG A 64 -1.33 -18.83 8.15
N THR A 65 -1.31 -18.46 6.86
CA THR A 65 -1.60 -19.39 5.74
C THR A 65 -0.63 -19.32 4.56
N ASP A 66 0.17 -18.27 4.46
CA ASP A 66 1.06 -18.02 3.33
C ASP A 66 2.53 -18.12 3.75
N THR A 67 3.36 -18.73 2.89
CA THR A 67 4.81 -18.85 3.08
C THR A 67 5.60 -17.80 2.31
N HIS A 68 4.95 -17.07 1.40
CA HIS A 68 5.50 -15.97 0.61
C HIS A 68 4.37 -15.04 0.14
N PRO A 69 4.66 -13.79 -0.29
CA PRO A 69 3.65 -12.91 -0.87
C PRO A 69 3.06 -13.42 -2.19
N LYS A 70 1.75 -13.19 -2.35
CA LYS A 70 0.88 -13.63 -3.46
C LYS A 70 0.19 -12.42 -4.13
N LEU A 71 -0.60 -12.67 -5.16
CA LEU A 71 -0.98 -11.71 -6.22
C LEU A 71 -2.51 -11.55 -6.35
N GLN A 72 -3.10 -10.33 -6.29
CA GLN A 72 -4.57 -10.13 -6.03
C GLN A 72 -5.47 -9.47 -7.14
N GLU A 73 -5.62 -8.13 -7.34
CA GLU A 73 -6.45 -7.52 -8.46
C GLU A 73 -5.78 -6.34 -9.29
N THR A 74 -5.59 -6.46 -10.61
CA THR A 74 -4.61 -5.68 -11.43
C THR A 74 -4.99 -4.28 -11.93
N TYR A 75 -4.06 -3.31 -12.02
CA TYR A 75 -4.28 -2.02 -12.73
C TYR A 75 -3.05 -1.26 -13.30
N LEU A 76 -3.31 -0.26 -14.15
CA LEU A 76 -2.45 0.90 -14.44
C LEU A 76 -2.95 2.10 -13.62
N LEU A 77 -2.04 2.82 -12.95
CA LEU A 77 -2.34 4.08 -12.25
C LEU A 77 -1.92 5.28 -13.12
N SER A 78 -2.73 6.33 -13.13
CA SER A 78 -2.41 7.64 -13.70
C SER A 78 -2.93 8.76 -12.80
N ILE A 79 -2.04 9.58 -12.26
CA ILE A 79 -2.36 10.78 -11.46
C ILE A 79 -1.89 12.01 -12.24
N LYS A 80 -2.69 13.08 -12.26
CA LYS A 80 -2.36 14.34 -12.91
C LYS A 80 -3.02 15.54 -12.24
N THR A 81 -2.26 16.60 -12.02
CA THR A 81 -2.79 17.91 -11.63
C THR A 81 -3.28 18.64 -12.88
N ILE A 82 -4.55 19.05 -12.91
CA ILE A 82 -5.13 19.90 -13.98
C ILE A 82 -5.80 21.11 -13.33
N GLY A 83 -5.19 22.28 -13.48
CA GLY A 83 -5.57 23.48 -12.73
C GLY A 83 -5.33 23.28 -11.24
N GLU A 84 -6.39 23.42 -10.44
CA GLU A 84 -6.37 23.21 -8.98
C GLU A 84 -6.95 21.83 -8.56
N ARG A 85 -7.16 20.91 -9.52
CA ARG A 85 -7.71 19.56 -9.26
C ARG A 85 -6.66 18.48 -9.50
N ILE A 86 -6.44 17.63 -8.51
CA ILE A 86 -5.77 16.34 -8.69
C ILE A 86 -6.80 15.37 -9.30
N LEU A 87 -6.47 14.78 -10.44
CA LEU A 87 -7.27 13.76 -11.09
C LEU A 87 -6.52 12.43 -11.03
N THR A 88 -7.19 11.39 -10.53
CA THR A 88 -6.65 10.02 -10.45
C THR A 88 -7.47 9.12 -11.34
N ARG A 89 -6.80 8.31 -12.16
CA ARG A 89 -7.37 7.27 -13.02
C ARG A 89 -6.69 5.94 -12.71
N ILE A 90 -7.49 4.89 -12.66
CA ILE A 90 -7.09 3.51 -12.40
C ILE A 90 -7.73 2.65 -13.49
N ASP A 91 -6.92 1.96 -14.30
CA ASP A 91 -7.37 1.08 -15.37
C ASP A 91 -7.09 -0.38 -15.04
N PHE A 92 -8.12 -1.12 -14.65
CA PHE A 92 -8.06 -2.57 -14.45
C PHE A 92 -8.19 -3.30 -15.80
N PRO A 93 -7.27 -4.24 -16.15
CA PRO A 93 -7.38 -5.04 -17.37
C PRO A 93 -8.52 -6.06 -17.25
N ALA A 94 -8.85 -6.71 -18.36
CA ALA A 94 -9.79 -7.84 -18.35
C ALA A 94 -9.13 -9.09 -17.75
N GLU A 95 -9.89 -9.88 -16.99
CA GLU A 95 -9.45 -11.17 -16.43
C GLU A 95 -10.22 -12.32 -17.08
N GLU A 96 -9.62 -12.94 -18.10
CA GLU A 96 -10.20 -14.04 -18.89
C GLU A 96 -10.65 -15.23 -18.03
N LYS A 97 -9.92 -15.49 -16.94
CA LYS A 97 -10.13 -16.64 -16.02
C LYS A 97 -11.51 -16.64 -15.35
N TYR A 98 -12.10 -15.47 -15.13
CA TYR A 98 -13.39 -15.30 -14.46
C TYR A 98 -14.40 -14.47 -15.29
N ASP A 99 -14.14 -14.28 -16.58
CA ASP A 99 -14.96 -13.49 -17.51
C ASP A 99 -15.23 -12.05 -17.02
N ILE A 100 -14.19 -11.40 -16.46
CA ILE A 100 -14.27 -10.03 -15.95
C ILE A 100 -13.78 -9.07 -17.04
N ALA A 101 -14.70 -8.27 -17.59
CA ALA A 101 -14.36 -7.20 -18.51
C ALA A 101 -13.47 -6.13 -17.85
N ALA A 102 -12.61 -5.47 -18.65
CA ALA A 102 -11.79 -4.36 -18.20
C ALA A 102 -12.64 -3.23 -17.59
N ARG A 103 -12.11 -2.55 -16.58
CA ARG A 103 -12.82 -1.50 -15.82
C ARG A 103 -11.91 -0.32 -15.57
N SER A 104 -12.42 0.87 -15.75
CA SER A 104 -11.71 2.10 -15.43
C SER A 104 -12.45 2.86 -14.34
N ILE A 105 -11.70 3.36 -13.36
CA ILE A 105 -12.18 4.28 -12.33
C ILE A 105 -11.43 5.60 -12.51
N ILE A 106 -12.16 6.71 -12.56
CA ILE A 106 -11.58 8.06 -12.54
C ILE A 106 -12.23 8.87 -11.43
N THR A 107 -11.43 9.63 -10.68
CA THR A 107 -11.87 10.46 -9.55
C THR A 107 -11.08 11.76 -9.41
N ASP A 108 -11.72 12.79 -8.88
CA ASP A 108 -11.10 14.05 -8.42
C ASP A 108 -11.16 14.23 -6.90
N GLY A 109 -11.46 13.15 -6.17
CA GLY A 109 -11.71 13.15 -4.73
C GLY A 109 -13.14 13.51 -4.32
N LYS A 110 -13.96 14.09 -5.21
CA LYS A 110 -15.37 14.46 -4.94
C LYS A 110 -16.36 13.65 -5.75
N GLU A 111 -16.01 13.31 -6.99
CA GLU A 111 -16.76 12.39 -7.82
C GLU A 111 -15.88 11.21 -8.23
N ALA A 112 -16.46 10.00 -8.30
CA ALA A 112 -15.84 8.83 -8.93
C ALA A 112 -16.75 8.26 -10.03
N ILE A 113 -16.20 8.09 -11.23
CA ILE A 113 -16.87 7.49 -12.39
C ILE A 113 -16.25 6.12 -12.65
N VAL A 114 -17.09 5.11 -12.80
CA VAL A 114 -16.72 3.75 -13.25
C VAL A 114 -17.23 3.56 -14.67
N PHE A 115 -16.35 3.17 -15.59
CA PHE A 115 -16.63 3.07 -17.02
C PHE A 115 -15.82 1.95 -17.69
N ASP A 116 -16.26 1.52 -18.87
CA ASP A 116 -15.50 0.61 -19.73
C ASP A 116 -14.39 1.38 -20.50
N PRO A 117 -13.11 1.00 -20.42
CA PRO A 117 -12.00 1.75 -21.04
C PRO A 117 -12.03 1.83 -22.57
N ASN A 118 -12.72 0.90 -23.24
CA ASN A 118 -12.65 0.71 -24.69
C ASN A 118 -13.80 1.44 -25.42
N THR A 119 -14.94 1.57 -24.73
CA THR A 119 -16.21 2.13 -25.24
C THR A 119 -16.60 3.43 -24.55
N GLU A 120 -15.95 3.76 -23.44
CA GLU A 120 -16.19 4.95 -22.60
C GLU A 120 -17.62 5.03 -22.02
N VAL A 121 -18.35 3.92 -22.04
CA VAL A 121 -19.69 3.81 -21.46
C VAL A 121 -19.58 3.88 -19.94
N ILE A 122 -20.17 4.93 -19.36
CA ILE A 122 -20.29 5.10 -17.91
C ILE A 122 -21.27 4.07 -17.36
N GLU A 123 -20.79 3.21 -16.48
CA GLU A 123 -21.58 2.22 -15.76
C GLU A 123 -22.15 2.78 -14.46
N LYS A 124 -21.34 3.61 -13.78
CA LYS A 124 -21.67 4.16 -12.48
C LYS A 124 -21.02 5.53 -12.30
N ARG A 125 -21.77 6.46 -11.72
CA ARG A 125 -21.28 7.73 -11.21
C ARG A 125 -21.58 7.78 -9.71
N LEU A 126 -20.58 8.14 -8.91
CA LEU A 126 -20.66 8.20 -7.45
C LEU A 126 -20.20 9.57 -7.00
N MET A 127 -21.05 10.27 -6.25
CA MET A 127 -20.59 11.38 -5.42
C MET A 127 -19.94 10.78 -4.18
N LEU A 128 -18.68 11.15 -3.93
CA LEU A 128 -17.98 10.83 -2.70
C LEU A 128 -18.41 11.86 -1.64
N ALA A 129 -18.63 11.40 -0.41
CA ALA A 129 -18.86 12.32 0.69
C ALA A 129 -17.52 12.90 1.18
N ASP A 130 -17.52 14.14 1.68
CA ASP A 130 -16.41 14.70 2.45
C ASP A 130 -16.32 13.97 3.80
N GLU A 131 -15.85 12.72 3.79
CA GLU A 131 -15.65 11.89 5.01
C GLU A 131 -14.40 12.32 5.81
N ILE A 132 -13.54 13.14 5.22
CA ILE A 132 -12.36 13.75 5.82
C ILE A 132 -12.65 15.25 5.96
N ASP A 133 -12.31 15.85 7.10
CA ASP A 133 -12.50 17.29 7.31
C ASP A 133 -11.71 18.10 6.28
N SER A 134 -12.36 19.07 5.63
CA SER A 134 -11.75 19.88 4.56
C SER A 134 -10.55 20.72 5.02
N SER A 135 -10.36 20.91 6.33
CA SER A 135 -9.14 21.48 6.88
C SER A 135 -7.89 20.63 6.64
N LEU A 136 -8.02 19.32 6.43
CA LEU A 136 -6.92 18.40 6.14
C LEU A 136 -6.51 18.37 4.66
N GLN A 137 -7.07 19.25 3.80
CA GLN A 137 -6.73 19.36 2.37
C GLN A 137 -5.27 19.77 2.06
N PHE A 138 -4.38 19.92 3.06
CA PHE A 138 -2.93 20.02 2.85
C PHE A 138 -2.24 18.65 2.75
N LEU A 139 -2.93 17.55 3.09
CA LEU A 139 -2.45 16.16 3.07
C LEU A 139 -3.00 15.39 1.84
N GLN A 140 -2.80 15.95 0.65
CA GLN A 140 -3.37 15.39 -0.60
C GLN A 140 -2.54 14.19 -1.12
N PRO A 141 -3.10 13.30 -1.98
CA PRO A 141 -2.39 12.12 -2.47
C PRO A 141 -1.04 12.38 -3.15
N GLU A 142 -0.87 13.55 -3.78
CA GLU A 142 0.41 13.99 -4.36
C GLU A 142 1.55 14.08 -3.31
N THR A 143 1.23 14.30 -2.02
CA THR A 143 2.22 14.31 -0.93
C THR A 143 2.89 12.95 -0.71
N ALA A 144 2.32 11.86 -1.23
CA ALA A 144 2.95 10.55 -1.22
C ALA A 144 3.87 10.31 -2.43
N LEU A 145 3.79 11.09 -3.52
CA LEU A 145 4.46 10.77 -4.79
C LEU A 145 5.93 11.23 -4.86
N SER A 146 6.29 12.31 -4.16
CA SER A 146 7.61 12.94 -4.25
C SER A 146 7.90 13.86 -3.05
N ARG A 147 8.89 14.75 -3.19
CA ARG A 147 9.26 15.75 -2.19
C ARG A 147 8.09 16.70 -1.90
N ILE A 148 7.81 16.93 -0.63
CA ILE A 148 6.70 17.73 -0.12
C ILE A 148 7.19 19.08 0.41
N ASN A 149 6.30 20.08 0.46
CA ASN A 149 6.60 21.32 1.17
C ASN A 149 6.38 21.14 2.68
N LEU A 150 7.35 20.53 3.37
CA LEU A 150 7.24 20.20 4.80
C LEU A 150 6.99 21.46 5.66
N LYS A 151 7.54 22.61 5.26
CA LYS A 151 7.28 23.91 5.90
C LYS A 151 5.81 24.34 5.80
N PHE A 152 5.14 24.10 4.68
CA PHE A 152 3.71 24.36 4.52
C PHE A 152 2.88 23.40 5.38
N ILE A 153 3.22 22.11 5.42
CA ILE A 153 2.57 21.10 6.27
C ILE A 153 2.65 21.51 7.75
N ARG A 154 3.83 21.93 8.24
CA ARG A 154 4.01 22.45 9.61
C ARG A 154 3.16 23.70 9.86
N SER A 155 3.05 24.60 8.89
CA SER A 155 2.24 25.82 9.00
C SER A 155 0.75 25.50 9.15
N GLU A 156 0.21 24.60 8.34
CA GLU A 156 -1.20 24.21 8.39
C GLU A 156 -1.53 23.35 9.61
N ALA A 157 -0.64 22.43 10.01
CA ALA A 157 -0.78 21.69 11.25
C ALA A 157 -0.76 22.61 12.49
N SER A 158 0.12 23.63 12.50
CA SER A 158 0.13 24.69 13.52
C SER A 158 -1.17 25.51 13.53
N ARG A 159 -1.68 25.88 12.35
CA ARG A 159 -2.94 26.63 12.18
C ARG A 159 -4.15 25.86 12.73
N LEU A 160 -4.10 24.53 12.70
CA LEU A 160 -5.13 23.63 13.19
C LEU A 160 -4.89 23.12 14.63
N ALA A 161 -3.80 23.54 15.27
CA ALA A 161 -3.38 23.09 16.59
C ALA A 161 -3.31 21.54 16.72
N LEU A 162 -2.82 20.87 15.67
CA LEU A 162 -2.57 19.43 15.68
C LEU A 162 -1.36 19.11 16.58
N ASP A 163 -1.33 17.89 17.14
CA ASP A 163 -0.17 17.43 17.90
C ASP A 163 0.99 17.10 16.94
N MET A 164 2.14 17.70 17.20
CA MET A 164 3.33 17.68 16.34
C MET A 164 4.56 17.39 17.20
N GLN A 165 5.37 16.44 16.75
CA GLN A 165 6.57 15.99 17.46
C GLN A 165 7.73 15.99 16.46
N GLU A 166 8.84 16.65 16.80
CA GLU A 166 10.05 16.66 15.96
C GLU A 166 11.17 15.92 16.70
N ASP A 167 11.73 14.89 16.06
CA ASP A 167 12.89 14.17 16.54
C ASP A 167 14.11 14.56 15.69
N THR A 168 15.01 15.33 16.30
CA THR A 168 16.25 15.80 15.65
C THR A 168 17.36 14.76 15.62
N GLU A 169 17.23 13.63 16.34
CA GLU A 169 18.21 12.53 16.32
C GLU A 169 17.88 11.54 15.20
N THR A 170 16.61 11.16 15.03
CA THR A 170 16.18 10.32 13.89
C THR A 170 15.89 11.11 12.62
N GLY A 171 15.71 12.44 12.71
CA GLY A 171 15.40 13.31 11.57
C GLY A 171 13.94 13.25 11.13
N LEU A 172 13.02 12.93 12.06
CA LEU A 172 11.61 12.68 11.75
C LEU A 172 10.68 13.79 12.27
N PHE A 173 9.71 14.17 11.45
CA PHE A 173 8.58 15.03 11.83
C PHE A 173 7.31 14.19 11.88
N VAL A 174 6.68 14.13 13.06
CA VAL A 174 5.48 13.33 13.33
C VAL A 174 4.29 14.25 13.56
N LEU A 175 3.18 13.94 12.88
CA LEU A 175 1.89 14.62 12.98
C LEU A 175 0.83 13.60 13.45
N ASN A 176 0.25 13.84 14.62
CA ASN A 176 -0.83 13.01 15.16
C ASN A 176 -2.18 13.66 14.84
N LEU A 177 -3.01 12.97 14.05
CA LEU A 177 -4.32 13.46 13.62
C LEU A 177 -5.41 13.06 14.63
N PRO A 178 -6.17 14.01 15.19
CA PRO A 178 -7.32 13.71 16.04
C PRO A 178 -8.36 12.88 15.28
N PRO A 179 -8.84 11.73 15.82
CA PRO A 179 -9.87 10.91 15.17
C PRO A 179 -11.19 11.62 14.85
N ALA A 180 -11.42 12.82 15.42
CA ALA A 180 -12.58 13.65 15.13
C ALA A 180 -12.54 14.36 13.76
N LEU A 181 -11.36 14.49 13.13
CA LEU A 181 -11.16 15.08 11.80
C LEU A 181 -11.16 14.04 10.66
N LEU A 182 -11.24 12.75 11.02
CA LEU A 182 -11.14 11.61 10.14
C LEU A 182 -12.47 10.84 10.07
N SER A 183 -12.58 9.93 9.11
CA SER A 183 -13.86 9.31 8.75
C SER A 183 -14.46 8.47 9.88
N LYS A 184 -15.78 8.61 10.04
CA LYS A 184 -16.56 7.93 11.09
C LYS A 184 -17.15 6.63 10.55
N ASN A 185 -16.38 5.55 10.65
CA ASN A 185 -16.97 4.22 10.56
C ASN A 185 -17.85 3.97 11.80
N ASN A 186 -19.02 3.36 11.61
CA ASN A 186 -19.89 2.98 12.73
C ASN A 186 -19.42 1.69 13.41
N TYR A 187 -18.72 0.81 12.69
CA TYR A 187 -18.31 -0.52 13.17
C TYR A 187 -16.89 -0.56 13.76
N GLU A 188 -16.11 0.50 13.54
CA GLU A 188 -14.68 0.56 13.89
C GLU A 188 -14.34 1.93 14.46
N LYS A 189 -13.82 1.95 15.68
CA LYS A 189 -13.41 3.17 16.35
C LYS A 189 -11.92 3.42 16.10
N LEU A 190 -11.61 4.44 15.29
CA LEU A 190 -10.26 4.98 15.19
C LEU A 190 -9.81 5.54 16.56
N ILE A 191 -8.66 5.08 17.04
CA ILE A 191 -8.05 5.46 18.34
C ILE A 191 -6.93 6.49 18.12
N SER A 192 -6.08 6.25 17.14
CA SER A 192 -4.97 7.13 16.75
C SER A 192 -4.69 7.02 15.27
N SER A 193 -4.34 8.15 14.65
CA SER A 193 -3.79 8.24 13.31
C SER A 193 -2.54 9.10 13.37
N ARG A 194 -1.43 8.59 12.82
CA ARG A 194 -0.10 9.18 12.89
C ARG A 194 0.51 9.20 11.49
N ILE A 195 1.06 10.35 11.11
CA ILE A 195 1.75 10.55 9.84
C ILE A 195 3.19 11.00 10.17
N CYS A 196 4.18 10.35 9.55
CA CYS A 196 5.59 10.57 9.81
C CYS A 196 6.33 10.93 8.52
N PHE A 197 7.13 11.97 8.59
CA PHE A 197 7.82 12.59 7.46
C PHE A 197 9.33 12.66 7.72
N ASP A 198 10.15 12.33 6.73
CA ASP A 198 11.61 12.49 6.83
C ASP A 198 11.98 13.97 6.59
N MET A 199 12.64 14.60 7.56
CA MET A 199 12.97 16.03 7.54
C MET A 199 14.15 16.39 6.62
N ASN A 200 14.97 15.40 6.21
CA ASN A 200 16.17 15.63 5.41
C ASN A 200 15.86 15.51 3.90
N SER A 201 15.00 14.54 3.58
CA SER A 201 14.54 14.21 2.23
C SER A 201 13.29 15.01 1.83
N GLU A 202 12.56 15.52 2.83
CA GLU A 202 11.23 16.14 2.75
C GLU A 202 10.20 15.22 2.06
N ILE A 203 9.96 14.02 2.61
CA ILE A 203 8.99 13.03 2.07
C ILE A 203 8.04 12.51 3.15
N LEU A 204 6.89 11.98 2.73
CA LEU A 204 6.03 11.13 3.57
C LEU A 204 6.68 9.75 3.72
N GLN A 205 7.12 9.39 4.92
CA GLN A 205 7.81 8.12 5.15
C GLN A 205 6.86 7.01 5.61
N GLU A 206 5.95 7.32 6.53
CA GLU A 206 5.14 6.32 7.25
C GLU A 206 3.78 6.90 7.64
N VAL A 207 2.73 6.07 7.54
CA VAL A 207 1.38 6.35 8.06
C VAL A 207 0.93 5.17 8.90
N GLU A 208 0.50 5.43 10.14
CA GLU A 208 0.00 4.42 11.08
C GLU A 208 -1.40 4.78 11.55
N ASN A 209 -2.32 3.82 11.54
CA ASN A 209 -3.67 3.96 12.05
C ASN A 209 -4.00 2.79 13.00
N VAL A 210 -4.62 3.09 14.14
CA VAL A 210 -5.03 2.09 15.13
C VAL A 210 -6.54 2.15 15.35
N TYR A 211 -7.22 1.06 15.06
CA TYR A 211 -8.67 0.89 15.22
C TYR A 211 -8.99 -0.14 16.30
N ILE A 212 -10.17 -0.03 16.90
CA ILE A 212 -10.78 -1.07 17.73
C ILE A 212 -12.20 -1.34 17.20
N GLN A 213 -12.50 -2.61 16.92
CA GLN A 213 -13.82 -3.08 16.46
C GLN A 213 -14.77 -3.31 17.65
N GLU A 214 -16.08 -3.50 17.38
CA GLU A 214 -17.11 -3.68 18.42
C GLU A 214 -16.86 -4.88 19.36
N ASP A 215 -16.17 -5.93 18.90
CA ASP A 215 -15.82 -7.12 19.67
C ASP A 215 -14.54 -6.96 20.52
N GLY A 216 -13.88 -5.80 20.43
CA GLY A 216 -12.60 -5.51 21.08
C GLY A 216 -11.37 -5.86 20.26
N THR A 217 -11.51 -6.44 19.06
CA THR A 217 -10.39 -6.70 18.15
C THR A 217 -9.67 -5.38 17.80
N LYS A 218 -8.37 -5.34 18.06
CA LYS A 218 -7.51 -4.19 17.73
C LYS A 218 -6.87 -4.44 16.36
N ILE A 219 -6.91 -3.43 15.49
CA ILE A 219 -6.25 -3.46 14.19
C ILE A 219 -5.25 -2.30 14.14
N THR A 220 -3.96 -2.61 14.01
CA THR A 220 -2.92 -1.62 13.71
C THR A 220 -2.52 -1.79 12.25
N SER A 221 -2.79 -0.78 11.42
CA SER A 221 -2.36 -0.72 10.02
C SER A 221 -1.24 0.30 9.87
N LYS A 222 -0.07 -0.13 9.38
CA LYS A 222 1.14 0.67 9.24
C LYS A 222 1.68 0.59 7.82
N THR A 223 1.53 1.68 7.06
CA THR A 223 2.03 1.83 5.68
C THR A 223 3.34 2.60 5.68
N ASN A 224 4.41 2.00 5.16
CA ASN A 224 5.69 2.67 4.88
C ASN A 224 5.78 2.95 3.37
N ILE A 225 6.14 4.17 2.98
CA ILE A 225 6.30 4.57 1.58
C ILE A 225 7.75 4.36 1.15
N VAL A 226 7.96 3.82 -0.05
CA VAL A 226 9.31 3.55 -0.59
C VAL A 226 9.59 4.43 -1.79
N TYR A 227 10.76 5.06 -1.80
CA TYR A 227 11.21 5.99 -2.84
C TYR A 227 12.55 5.57 -3.45
N GLU A 228 12.76 5.89 -4.72
CA GLU A 228 14.09 5.96 -5.32
C GLU A 228 14.45 7.40 -5.72
N GLU A 229 15.74 7.73 -5.66
CA GLU A 229 16.24 9.01 -6.15
C GLU A 229 16.39 8.99 -7.68
N LYS A 230 15.66 9.89 -8.35
CA LYS A 230 15.79 10.19 -9.77
C LYS A 230 16.20 11.65 -9.94
N ASP A 231 17.39 11.87 -10.51
CA ASP A 231 17.90 13.19 -10.88
C ASP A 231 17.84 14.24 -9.73
N GLY A 232 18.11 13.82 -8.48
CA GLY A 232 18.05 14.65 -7.27
C GLY A 232 16.66 14.79 -6.62
N VAL A 233 15.64 14.10 -7.13
CA VAL A 233 14.25 14.13 -6.64
C VAL A 233 13.83 12.71 -6.20
N PRO A 234 13.26 12.53 -4.99
CA PRO A 234 12.66 11.26 -4.59
C PRO A 234 11.36 11.02 -5.38
N VAL A 235 11.17 9.81 -5.89
CA VAL A 235 9.97 9.38 -6.63
C VAL A 235 9.42 8.13 -5.94
N LYS A 236 8.12 8.08 -5.63
CA LYS A 236 7.50 6.88 -5.03
C LYS A 236 7.61 5.71 -5.99
N VAL A 237 8.17 4.60 -5.51
CA VAL A 237 8.31 3.32 -6.23
C VAL A 237 7.46 2.21 -5.64
N GLY A 238 6.67 2.51 -4.62
CA GLY A 238 5.78 1.58 -3.95
C GLY A 238 5.57 1.95 -2.48
N SER A 239 4.93 1.08 -1.72
CA SER A 239 4.66 1.24 -0.29
C SER A 239 4.15 -0.08 0.30
N PHE A 240 4.72 -0.54 1.40
CA PHE A 240 4.25 -1.76 2.07
C PHE A 240 3.50 -1.44 3.36
N THR A 241 2.40 -2.15 3.57
CA THR A 241 1.48 -1.99 4.70
C THR A 241 1.44 -3.27 5.52
N GLU A 242 1.80 -3.19 6.79
CA GLU A 242 1.57 -4.27 7.75
C GLU A 242 0.23 -4.02 8.47
N ILE A 243 -0.63 -5.04 8.50
CA ILE A 243 -1.92 -5.01 9.19
C ILE A 243 -1.86 -6.06 10.31
N ASP A 244 -1.62 -5.61 11.53
CA ASP A 244 -1.56 -6.43 12.75
C ASP A 244 -2.95 -6.48 13.39
N VAL A 245 -3.63 -7.61 13.25
CA VAL A 245 -4.98 -7.89 13.78
C VAL A 245 -4.85 -8.70 15.05
N GLN A 246 -5.22 -8.11 16.18
CA GLN A 246 -5.03 -8.65 17.53
C GLN A 246 -6.42 -8.91 18.14
N ASN A 247 -6.86 -10.17 18.15
CA ASN A 247 -8.14 -10.54 18.73
C ASN A 247 -7.96 -10.82 20.23
N PRO A 248 -8.71 -10.16 21.14
CA PRO A 248 -8.58 -10.39 22.58
C PRO A 248 -9.14 -11.74 23.04
N ASN A 249 -9.89 -12.45 22.18
CA ASN A 249 -10.56 -13.71 22.50
C ASN A 249 -9.80 -14.90 21.88
N LYS A 250 -9.32 -15.82 22.72
CA LYS A 250 -8.86 -17.14 22.29
C LYS A 250 -10.00 -18.16 22.38
N ILE A 251 -10.08 -19.07 21.41
CA ILE A 251 -10.94 -20.25 21.41
C ILE A 251 -10.20 -21.38 22.13
N GLU A 252 -10.83 -22.03 23.11
CA GLU A 252 -10.26 -23.21 23.75
C GLU A 252 -10.27 -24.41 22.79
N VAL A 253 -9.11 -24.70 22.17
CA VAL A 253 -8.92 -25.86 21.27
C VAL A 253 -8.40 -27.04 22.09
N VAL A 254 -9.28 -28.01 22.36
CA VAL A 254 -8.93 -29.24 23.10
C VAL A 254 -8.18 -30.22 22.19
N SER A 255 -6.85 -30.11 22.13
CA SER A 255 -5.97 -31.08 21.45
C SER A 255 -4.56 -31.11 22.04
N ASP A 256 -4.35 -31.92 23.07
CA ASP A 256 -3.08 -32.03 23.83
C ASP A 256 -1.87 -32.54 23.03
N CYS A 257 -2.06 -32.94 21.77
CA CYS A 257 -1.07 -33.66 20.95
C CYS A 257 -0.83 -33.07 19.54
N THR A 258 -1.35 -31.87 19.24
CA THR A 258 -1.09 -31.23 17.93
C THR A 258 0.23 -30.47 17.95
N VAL A 259 1.17 -30.82 17.07
CA VAL A 259 2.37 -30.00 16.83
C VAL A 259 1.94 -28.71 16.14
N ILE A 260 2.34 -27.58 16.70
CA ILE A 260 2.12 -26.23 16.16
C ILE A 260 3.48 -25.74 15.64
N TYR A 261 3.47 -25.11 14.46
CA TYR A 261 4.59 -24.38 13.88
C TYR A 261 4.17 -22.93 13.75
N ASP A 262 4.93 -21.97 14.29
CA ASP A 262 4.53 -20.55 14.31
C ASP A 262 4.78 -19.85 12.96
N SER A 263 5.63 -20.42 12.12
CA SER A 263 5.94 -19.95 10.77
C SER A 263 6.27 -21.10 9.80
N ALA A 264 6.51 -20.76 8.52
CA ALA A 264 6.97 -21.71 7.51
C ALA A 264 8.38 -22.26 7.82
N ASP A 265 9.24 -21.44 8.43
CA ASP A 265 10.65 -21.75 8.69
C ASP A 265 10.83 -22.72 9.87
N ASP A 266 9.81 -22.86 10.72
CA ASP A 266 9.78 -23.84 11.82
C ASP A 266 9.46 -25.27 11.36
N VAL A 267 9.05 -25.46 10.09
CA VAL A 267 8.60 -26.75 9.56
C VAL A 267 9.80 -27.63 9.20
N PRO A 268 9.95 -28.83 9.80
CA PRO A 268 11.10 -29.69 9.54
C PRO A 268 11.19 -30.17 8.07
N GLU A 269 12.26 -29.80 7.39
CA GLU A 269 12.57 -30.32 6.05
C GLU A 269 12.89 -31.83 6.09
N ILE A 270 12.53 -32.54 5.01
CA ILE A 270 12.91 -33.95 4.78
C ILE A 270 13.58 -34.11 3.42
N SER A 271 14.53 -35.04 3.31
CA SER A 271 15.18 -35.30 2.02
C SER A 271 14.21 -35.90 1.00
N ALA A 272 14.44 -35.62 -0.29
CA ALA A 272 13.64 -36.18 -1.38
C ALA A 272 13.65 -37.73 -1.38
N GLU A 273 14.74 -38.35 -0.92
CA GLU A 273 14.88 -39.79 -0.74
C GLU A 273 13.91 -40.31 0.33
N LYS A 274 13.82 -39.63 1.49
CA LYS A 274 12.89 -40.00 2.55
C LYS A 274 11.44 -39.71 2.18
N LEU A 275 11.17 -38.61 1.48
CA LEU A 275 9.85 -38.33 0.90
C LEU A 275 9.39 -39.45 -0.03
N ALA A 276 10.27 -39.94 -0.92
CA ALA A 276 9.95 -41.04 -1.84
C ALA A 276 9.69 -42.37 -1.11
N GLU A 277 10.41 -42.67 -0.04
CA GLU A 277 10.16 -43.83 0.83
C GLU A 277 8.77 -43.75 1.49
N LEU A 278 8.47 -42.62 2.14
CA LEU A 278 7.19 -42.39 2.83
C LEU A 278 6.01 -42.41 1.82
N GLN A 279 6.20 -41.88 0.60
CA GLN A 279 5.20 -41.94 -0.47
C GLN A 279 4.94 -43.38 -0.94
N GLN A 280 5.98 -44.22 -1.08
CA GLN A 280 5.83 -45.62 -1.45
C GLN A 280 5.12 -46.44 -0.35
N ASN A 281 5.35 -46.12 0.91
CA ASN A 281 4.68 -46.74 2.05
C ASN A 281 3.22 -46.28 2.24
N GLY A 282 2.80 -45.19 1.59
CA GLY A 282 1.49 -44.55 1.81
C GLY A 282 1.40 -43.73 3.10
N GLU A 283 2.55 -43.31 3.66
CA GLU A 283 2.67 -42.59 4.94
C GLU A 283 2.58 -41.05 4.77
N VAL A 284 2.47 -40.55 3.53
CA VAL A 284 2.32 -39.12 3.21
C VAL A 284 0.87 -38.77 2.88
N ILE A 285 0.35 -37.73 3.53
CA ILE A 285 -0.94 -37.11 3.20
C ILE A 285 -0.68 -35.67 2.76
N GLU A 286 -1.10 -35.30 1.55
CA GLU A 286 -1.04 -33.92 1.06
C GLU A 286 -2.05 -33.05 1.83
N LYS A 287 -1.56 -32.14 2.68
CA LYS A 287 -2.38 -31.13 3.34
C LYS A 287 -2.28 -29.82 2.57
N LYS A 288 -3.38 -29.41 1.92
CA LYS A 288 -3.41 -28.22 1.05
C LYS A 288 -3.35 -26.90 1.82
N ASP A 289 -3.97 -26.87 2.99
CA ASP A 289 -4.07 -25.70 3.85
C ASP A 289 -3.25 -25.92 5.13
N MET A 290 -2.07 -25.30 5.20
CA MET A 290 -1.34 -25.17 6.46
C MET A 290 -1.90 -23.98 7.25
N ILE A 291 -1.92 -24.08 8.58
CA ILE A 291 -2.23 -22.97 9.48
C ILE A 291 -1.07 -22.89 10.47
N PHE A 292 -0.41 -21.74 10.51
CA PHE A 292 0.74 -21.44 11.37
C PHE A 292 0.31 -20.73 12.64
N GLY A 293 0.91 -21.06 13.78
CA GLY A 293 0.57 -20.54 15.11
C GLY A 293 -0.68 -21.17 15.73
N ASP A 294 -0.95 -20.82 16.99
CA ASP A 294 -2.07 -21.30 17.81
C ASP A 294 -3.41 -21.33 17.03
N PRO A 295 -4.03 -22.51 16.79
CA PRO A 295 -5.32 -22.62 16.13
C PRO A 295 -6.48 -21.98 16.90
N GLY A 296 -6.33 -21.76 18.21
CA GLY A 296 -7.29 -21.06 19.05
C GLY A 296 -7.14 -19.53 19.02
N ASP A 297 -6.04 -18.99 18.50
CA ASP A 297 -5.85 -17.55 18.33
C ASP A 297 -6.41 -17.09 16.98
N LEU A 298 -7.27 -16.07 16.97
CA LEU A 298 -7.75 -15.47 15.73
C LEU A 298 -6.92 -14.27 15.26
N SER A 299 -5.86 -13.92 15.99
CA SER A 299 -4.90 -12.88 15.61
C SER A 299 -4.07 -13.29 14.39
N TYR A 300 -3.75 -12.33 13.53
CA TYR A 300 -2.94 -12.54 12.33
C TYR A 300 -2.26 -11.25 11.89
N LYS A 301 -1.26 -11.40 11.03
CA LYS A 301 -0.64 -10.30 10.29
C LYS A 301 -0.86 -10.48 8.80
N GLU A 302 -1.35 -9.43 8.16
CA GLU A 302 -1.46 -9.35 6.71
C GLU A 302 -0.55 -8.23 6.18
N THR A 303 0.37 -8.57 5.28
CA THR A 303 1.30 -7.62 4.67
C THR A 303 0.89 -7.37 3.22
N VAL A 304 0.59 -6.12 2.87
CA VAL A 304 0.15 -5.68 1.54
C VAL A 304 1.21 -4.75 0.95
N ILE A 305 1.81 -5.12 -0.19
CA ILE A 305 3.11 -4.61 -0.63
C ILE A 305 2.96 -3.95 -2.01
N GLU A 306 2.68 -2.65 -2.07
CA GLU A 306 2.73 -1.90 -3.34
C GLU A 306 4.16 -1.74 -3.84
N LEU A 307 4.34 -1.95 -5.14
CA LEU A 307 5.59 -1.92 -5.91
C LEU A 307 5.21 -1.27 -7.26
N TYR A 308 5.96 -0.34 -7.86
CA TYR A 308 5.48 0.40 -9.06
C TYR A 308 6.36 0.19 -10.29
N GLU A 309 5.84 -0.45 -11.33
CA GLU A 309 6.59 -0.68 -12.57
C GLU A 309 6.53 0.49 -13.57
N ASP A 310 7.62 0.61 -14.33
CA ASP A 310 7.68 1.30 -15.63
C ASP A 310 7.23 2.78 -15.58
N ILE A 311 7.50 3.44 -14.44
CA ILE A 311 7.08 4.79 -14.06
C ILE A 311 7.37 5.83 -15.16
N LYS A 312 6.38 6.69 -15.42
CA LYS A 312 6.44 7.81 -16.37
C LYS A 312 6.03 9.11 -15.68
N ILE A 313 6.97 10.05 -15.60
CA ILE A 313 6.74 11.39 -15.04
C ILE A 313 6.53 12.39 -16.18
N ASN A 314 5.47 13.19 -16.06
CA ASN A 314 5.02 14.20 -17.01
C ASN A 314 4.63 13.68 -18.40
N GLU A 315 4.40 12.38 -18.58
CA GLU A 315 3.98 11.81 -19.87
C GLU A 315 2.46 11.82 -20.08
N ALA A 316 1.64 11.78 -19.03
CA ALA A 316 0.19 11.65 -19.11
C ALA A 316 -0.50 12.79 -19.89
N ASP A 317 -1.51 12.43 -20.68
CA ASP A 317 -2.32 13.35 -21.47
C ASP A 317 -3.65 13.70 -20.78
N ASP A 318 -4.20 14.89 -21.03
CA ASP A 318 -5.45 15.36 -20.40
C ASP A 318 -6.67 14.55 -20.88
N SER A 319 -6.61 14.00 -22.10
CA SER A 319 -7.68 13.17 -22.66
C SER A 319 -7.93 11.87 -21.88
N LEU A 320 -6.97 11.41 -21.07
CA LEU A 320 -7.16 10.31 -20.13
C LEU A 320 -8.23 10.63 -19.06
N PHE A 321 -8.44 11.92 -18.78
CA PHE A 321 -9.27 12.40 -17.67
C PHE A 321 -10.60 13.06 -18.09
N LYS A 322 -10.88 13.10 -19.40
CA LYS A 322 -12.00 13.83 -20.04
C LYS A 322 -13.44 13.52 -19.56
N LEU A 323 -13.65 12.54 -18.69
CA LEU A 323 -14.96 12.26 -18.09
C LEU A 323 -15.25 13.12 -16.84
N LEU A 324 -14.23 13.81 -16.30
CA LEU A 324 -14.30 14.75 -15.19
C LEU A 324 -13.91 16.19 -15.57
N LEU A 325 -13.65 16.47 -16.85
CA LEU A 325 -13.29 17.78 -17.40
C LEU A 325 -14.48 18.42 -18.14
#